data_AF-A0A200QRQ3-F1
#
_entry.id   AF-A0A200QRQ3-F1
#
_cell.length_a   1.000
_cell.length_b   1.000
_cell.length_c   1.000
_cell.angle_alpha   90.00
_cell.angle_beta   90.00
_cell.angle_gamma   90.00
#
_symmetry.space_group_name_H-M   'P 1'
#
loop_
_entity.id
_entity.type
_entity.pdbx_description
1 polymer ?
#
loop_
_entity_poly.entity_id
_entity_poly.type
_entity_poly.pdbx_seq_one_letter_code
_entity_poly.pdbx_strand_id
1 'polypeptide(L)'
;MGGGEGSSSHSQDSCQMCEQKGHTGIECSWAYSRCKLTPCNGVRKIVIAKTEANYGRRFLRCQQPDCSGFQCLDDALGSVGSQSTQLSRHGGCFGCGEANH
;
A
#
# COMPACT_ATOMS: atom_id res chain seq x y z
N MET A 1 5.00 -49.58 10.96
CA MET A 1 5.61 -48.74 9.91
C MET A 1 5.06 -47.35 10.09
N GLY A 2 5.88 -46.43 10.62
CA GLY A 2 5.44 -45.08 10.97
C GLY A 2 5.26 -44.23 9.73
N GLY A 3 4.03 -43.80 9.47
CA GLY A 3 3.73 -42.75 8.50
C GLY A 3 4.04 -41.41 9.15
N GLY A 4 5.22 -40.86 8.84
CA GLY A 4 5.53 -39.47 9.16
C GLY A 4 4.76 -38.58 8.20
N GLU A 5 3.65 -38.04 8.66
CA GLU A 5 2.97 -36.93 7.99
C GLU A 5 3.90 -35.71 8.11
N GLY A 6 4.68 -35.48 7.05
CA GLY A 6 5.40 -34.24 6.86
C GLY A 6 4.37 -33.12 6.75
N SER A 7 4.05 -32.50 7.89
CA SER A 7 3.37 -31.21 7.93
C SER A 7 4.27 -30.20 7.25
N SER A 8 4.08 -30.03 5.95
CA SER A 8 4.58 -28.91 5.18
C SER A 8 4.05 -27.65 5.84
N SER A 9 4.84 -27.07 6.74
CA SER A 9 4.62 -25.71 7.23
C SER A 9 4.69 -24.80 6.01
N HIS A 10 3.54 -24.58 5.37
CA HIS A 10 3.32 -23.48 4.45
C HIS A 10 3.42 -22.20 5.30
N SER A 11 4.65 -21.78 5.57
CA SER A 11 4.97 -20.38 5.82
C SER A 11 4.50 -19.68 4.56
N GLN A 12 3.26 -19.18 4.58
CA GLN A 12 2.75 -18.35 3.49
C GLN A 12 3.64 -17.11 3.47
N ASP A 13 4.68 -17.14 2.66
CA ASP A 13 5.67 -16.07 2.55
C ASP A 13 4.91 -14.77 2.30
N SER A 14 4.89 -13.91 3.31
CA SER A 14 4.34 -12.58 3.19
C SER A 14 5.31 -11.73 2.38
N CYS A 15 4.74 -10.79 1.62
CA CYS A 15 5.52 -9.82 0.89
C CYS A 15 6.42 -9.04 1.86
N GLN A 16 7.74 -9.11 1.69
CA GLN A 16 8.71 -8.44 2.57
C GLN A 16 8.57 -6.90 2.57
N MET A 17 7.89 -6.36 1.58
CA MET A 17 7.67 -4.93 1.39
C MET A 17 6.41 -4.43 2.09
N CYS A 18 5.26 -5.12 1.91
CA CYS A 18 3.96 -4.68 2.43
C CYS A 18 3.25 -5.67 3.37
N GLU A 19 3.90 -6.78 3.69
CA GLU A 19 3.43 -7.85 4.59
C GLU A 19 2.14 -8.57 4.17
N GLN A 20 1.56 -8.19 3.04
CA GLN A 20 0.42 -8.90 2.47
C GLN A 20 0.86 -10.22 1.83
N LYS A 21 -0.05 -11.18 1.85
CA LYS A 21 0.13 -12.49 1.22
C LYS A 21 -0.26 -12.44 -0.26
N GLY A 22 0.17 -13.45 -1.01
CA GLY A 22 -0.26 -13.65 -2.40
C GLY A 22 0.56 -12.93 -3.46
N HIS A 23 1.68 -12.30 -3.08
CA HIS A 23 2.66 -11.75 -4.03
C HIS A 23 4.05 -11.65 -3.41
N THR A 24 5.08 -11.59 -4.25
CA THR A 24 6.46 -11.34 -3.82
C THR A 24 6.78 -9.86 -3.77
N GLY A 25 7.90 -9.47 -3.14
CA GLY A 25 8.31 -8.04 -3.05
C GLY A 25 8.46 -7.34 -4.40
N ILE A 26 8.78 -8.09 -5.47
CA ILE A 26 8.92 -7.58 -6.84
C ILE A 26 7.55 -7.25 -7.45
N GLU A 27 6.52 -8.02 -7.07
CA GLU A 27 5.14 -7.89 -7.55
C GLU A 27 4.28 -7.01 -6.62
N CYS A 28 4.91 -6.30 -5.68
CA CYS A 28 4.19 -5.50 -4.71
C CYS A 28 3.60 -4.24 -5.35
N SER A 29 2.28 -4.20 -5.48
CA SER A 29 1.53 -3.06 -6.05
C SER A 29 1.74 -1.73 -5.33
N TRP A 30 2.29 -1.76 -4.10
CA TRP A 30 2.58 -0.57 -3.30
C TRP A 30 4.01 -0.08 -3.48
N ALA A 31 4.96 -1.02 -3.56
CA ALA A 31 6.36 -0.70 -3.82
C ALA A 31 6.50 -0.16 -5.25
N TYR A 32 7.27 0.92 -5.41
CA TYR A 32 7.52 1.55 -6.71
C TYR A 32 6.27 2.04 -7.46
N SER A 33 5.12 2.13 -6.78
CA SER A 33 3.89 2.68 -7.35
C SER A 33 4.03 4.17 -7.67
N ARG A 34 3.22 4.68 -8.61
CA ARG A 34 3.25 6.12 -8.96
C ARG A 34 2.89 7.00 -7.77
N CYS A 35 3.48 8.19 -7.71
CA CYS A 35 3.06 9.22 -6.78
C CYS A 35 1.61 9.62 -7.05
N LYS A 36 0.84 9.83 -5.99
CA LYS A 36 -0.55 10.27 -6.07
C LYS A 36 -0.70 11.79 -6.10
N LEU A 37 0.39 12.53 -5.85
CA LEU A 37 0.38 14.00 -5.82
C LEU A 37 0.57 14.53 -7.24
N THR A 38 -0.41 15.22 -7.80
CA THR A 38 -0.27 15.92 -9.10
C THR A 38 0.50 17.23 -8.90
N PRO A 39 1.43 17.64 -9.79
CA PRO A 39 1.83 17.02 -11.07
C PRO A 39 3.03 16.05 -10.96
N CYS A 40 3.31 15.49 -9.78
CA CYS A 40 4.49 14.66 -9.58
C CYS A 40 4.37 13.31 -10.31
N ASN A 41 5.28 13.06 -11.25
CA ASN A 41 5.43 11.78 -11.95
C ASN A 41 6.44 10.84 -11.28
N GLY A 42 6.79 11.10 -10.03
CA GLY A 42 7.72 10.28 -9.26
C GLY A 42 7.16 8.92 -8.88
N VAL A 43 8.05 8.04 -8.43
CA VAL A 43 7.69 6.75 -7.82
C VAL A 43 7.70 6.85 -6.31
N ARG A 44 6.83 6.08 -5.64
CA ARG A 44 6.78 5.95 -4.19
C ARG A 44 7.59 4.72 -3.77
N LYS A 45 8.31 4.86 -2.67
CA LYS A 45 9.07 3.78 -2.03
C LYS A 45 8.51 3.53 -0.65
N ILE A 46 8.55 2.28 -0.21
CA ILE A 46 8.23 1.93 1.17
C ILE A 46 9.45 2.22 2.02
N VAL A 47 9.27 3.02 3.07
CA VAL A 47 10.29 3.37 4.04
C VAL A 47 9.84 2.94 5.43
N ILE A 48 10.76 2.41 6.21
CA ILE A 48 10.52 2.03 7.61
C ILE A 48 10.96 3.21 8.47
N ALA A 49 10.06 3.73 9.29
CA ALA A 49 10.39 4.79 10.23
C ALA A 49 11.34 4.26 11.30
N LYS A 50 12.39 5.05 11.55
CA LYS A 50 13.40 4.82 12.59
C LYS A 50 13.23 5.76 13.78
N THR A 51 12.18 6.57 13.79
CA THR A 51 11.88 7.52 14.88
C THR A 51 11.21 6.78 16.03
N GLU A 52 11.60 7.09 17.26
CA GLU A 52 11.10 6.44 18.50
C GLU A 52 9.56 6.36 18.55
N ALA A 53 8.85 7.41 18.15
CA ALA A 53 7.39 7.47 18.17
C ALA A 53 6.71 6.56 17.12
N ASN A 54 7.41 6.14 16.07
CA ASN A 54 6.86 5.37 14.96
C ASN A 54 7.77 4.21 14.54
N TYR A 55 8.60 3.71 15.45
CA TYR A 55 9.63 2.73 15.12
C TYR A 55 9.02 1.49 14.50
N GLY A 56 9.53 1.09 13.33
CA GLY A 56 9.06 -0.09 12.60
C GLY A 56 7.82 0.14 11.72
N ARG A 57 7.14 1.30 11.82
CA ARG A 57 6.01 1.61 10.93
C ARG A 57 6.47 1.86 9.50
N ARG A 58 5.67 1.41 8.54
CA ARG A 58 5.97 1.52 7.11
C ARG A 58 5.18 2.66 6.47
N PHE A 59 5.85 3.42 5.62
CA PHE A 59 5.27 4.56 4.93
C PHE A 59 5.63 4.53 3.45
N LEU A 60 4.72 5.01 2.61
CA LEU A 60 4.94 5.28 1.20
C LEU A 60 5.40 6.73 1.06
N ARG A 61 6.64 6.93 0.61
CA ARG A 61 7.19 8.27 0.34
C ARG A 61 7.60 8.39 -1.12
N CYS A 62 7.26 9.51 -1.76
CA CYS A 62 7.78 9.81 -3.09
C CYS A 62 9.31 9.94 -3.07
N GLN A 63 9.98 9.43 -4.11
CA GLN A 63 11.42 9.57 -4.28
C GLN A 63 11.83 11.00 -4.70
N GLN A 64 10.92 11.76 -5.31
CA GLN A 64 11.24 13.10 -5.79
C GLN A 64 11.50 14.06 -4.62
N PRO A 65 12.62 14.80 -4.62
CA PRO A 65 12.99 15.68 -3.50
C PRO A 65 12.00 16.84 -3.33
N ASP A 66 11.43 17.34 -4.43
CA ASP A 66 10.44 18.43 -4.44
C ASP A 66 9.00 17.96 -4.19
N CYS A 67 8.81 16.67 -3.89
CA CYS A 67 7.49 16.09 -3.64
C CYS A 67 7.32 15.70 -2.17
N SER A 68 6.35 16.34 -1.50
CA SER A 68 5.93 16.01 -0.14
C SER A 68 4.98 14.80 -0.05
N GLY A 69 4.81 14.05 -1.16
CA GLY A 69 3.93 12.90 -1.23
C GLY A 69 4.32 11.83 -0.20
N PHE A 70 3.45 11.66 0.80
CA PHE A 70 3.63 10.76 1.93
C PHE A 70 2.30 10.12 2.33
N GLN A 71 2.31 8.84 2.64
CA GLN A 71 1.12 8.09 3.07
C GLN A 71 1.56 6.93 3.98
N CYS A 72 0.84 6.66 5.06
CA CYS A 72 1.04 5.44 5.86
C CYS A 72 0.70 4.20 5.01
N LEU A 73 1.50 3.15 5.11
CA LEU A 73 1.26 1.93 4.32
C LEU A 73 -0.03 1.24 4.75
N ASP A 74 -0.30 1.19 6.05
CA ASP A 74 -1.53 0.61 6.61
C ASP A 74 -2.79 1.31 6.10
N ASP A 75 -2.81 2.64 6.01
CA ASP A 75 -3.94 3.39 5.43
C ASP A 75 -4.15 3.08 3.94
N ALA A 76 -3.06 2.92 3.21
CA ALA A 76 -3.08 2.49 1.81
C ALA A 76 -3.69 1.09 1.67
N LEU A 77 -3.30 0.16 2.55
CA LEU A 77 -3.82 -1.21 2.61
C LEU A 77 -5.29 -1.25 3.06
N GLY A 78 -5.68 -0.42 4.03
CA GLY A 78 -7.08 -0.32 4.48
C GLY A 78 -8.00 0.23 3.38
N SER A 79 -7.51 1.18 2.58
CA SER A 79 -8.28 1.77 1.48
C SER A 79 -8.61 0.78 0.35
N VAL A 80 -7.81 -0.27 0.13
CA VAL A 80 -8.13 -1.32 -0.86
C VAL A 80 -9.16 -2.32 -0.34
N GLY A 81 -9.38 -2.40 0.98
CA GLY A 81 -10.43 -3.22 1.60
C GLY A 81 -11.84 -2.64 1.48
N SER A 82 -11.98 -1.33 1.23
CA SER A 82 -13.29 -0.66 1.18
C SER A 82 -13.94 -0.62 -0.21
N GLN A 83 -13.35 -1.24 -1.25
CA GLN A 83 -13.98 -1.30 -2.58
C GLN A 83 -14.94 -2.48 -2.79
N SER A 84 -15.28 -3.23 -1.74
CA SER A 84 -16.25 -4.32 -1.83
C SER A 84 -17.30 -4.24 -0.73
N THR A 85 -18.05 -3.14 -0.71
CA THR A 85 -19.48 -3.05 -0.33
C THR A 85 -19.84 -1.58 -0.16
N GLN A 86 -20.34 -0.94 -1.21
CA GLN A 86 -21.37 0.10 -1.11
C GLN A 86 -21.93 0.38 -2.51
N LEU A 87 -22.47 -0.66 -3.14
CA LEU A 87 -23.58 -0.47 -4.06
C LEU A 87 -24.86 -0.42 -3.22
N SER A 88 -25.11 0.73 -2.57
CA SER A 88 -26.46 1.25 -2.28
C SER A 88 -26.44 2.38 -1.25
N ARG A 89 -26.94 3.53 -1.72
CA ARG A 89 -27.56 4.65 -1.00
C ARG A 89 -26.62 5.69 -0.37
N HIS A 90 -26.70 6.84 -1.04
CA HIS A 90 -26.64 8.20 -0.49
C HIS A 90 -25.27 8.90 -0.47
N GLY A 91 -25.02 9.68 -1.52
CA GLY A 91 -24.61 11.08 -1.35
C GLY A 91 -23.12 11.41 -1.49
N GLY A 92 -22.63 11.42 -2.73
CA GLY A 92 -21.78 12.51 -3.26
C GLY A 92 -20.36 12.67 -2.71
N CYS A 93 -19.37 12.17 -3.45
CA CYS A 93 -18.05 12.78 -3.54
C CYS A 93 -17.69 12.93 -5.02
N PHE A 94 -18.09 14.07 -5.61
CA PHE A 94 -17.55 14.58 -6.87
C PHE A 94 -16.95 15.96 -6.56
N GLY A 95 -15.64 15.98 -6.39
CA GLY A 95 -14.85 17.19 -6.25
C GLY A 95 -13.68 17.16 -7.22
N CYS A 96 -13.97 17.11 -8.52
CA CYS A 96 -13.02 17.50 -9.56
C CYS A 96 -13.60 18.76 -10.19
N GLY A 97 -12.99 19.91 -9.88
CA GLY A 97 -13.28 21.14 -10.58
C GLY A 97 -12.71 21.08 -11.99
N GLU A 98 -13.53 21.38 -12.99
CA GLU A 98 -13.06 21.82 -14.30
C GLU A 98 -13.67 23.19 -14.56
N ALA A 99 -12.79 24.19 -14.65
CA ALA A 99 -13.11 25.47 -15.28
C ALA A 99 -13.05 25.28 -16.80
N ASN A 100 -14.07 25.72 -17.53
CA ASN A 100 -13.98 26.51 -18.78
C ASN A 100 -15.35 26.72 -19.43
N HIS A 101 -15.49 27.90 -20.07
CA HIS A 101 -16.57 28.50 -20.87
C HIS A 101 -17.85 28.99 -20.17
#